data_AF-A0AA43TTN7-F1
#
_entry.id   AF-A0AA43TTN7-F1
#
_cell.length_a   1.000
_cell.length_b   1.000
_cell.length_c   1.000
_cell.angle_alpha   90.00
_cell.angle_beta   90.00
_cell.angle_gamma   90.00
#
_symmetry.space_group_name_H-M   'P 1'
#
loop_
_entity.id
_entity.type
_entity.pdbx_description
1 polymer ?
#
loop_
_entity_poly.entity_id
_entity_poly.type
_entity_poly.pdbx_seq_one_letter_code
_entity_poly.pdbx_strand_id
1 'polypeptide(L)'
;MDTRQFIQRDETCWEIKPYGNMHVPAIIYADAQLLEDMDQKVYEQLTNVATLPGIVEAAYAMPDAHWGYGFPIGGVAAFDPEQGGVVSAGGVGFDISCGVRTLHTGLNIAELQPHKQALADALYRTVPAGLGSRGKIHLNHDRMHGMLTGGAKWALEQGYGEAQDLERIEEHGCMAGAEAHYVSPRARERQKDEMGTLGSVSLIRDICPNSCQFY
;
A
#
# COMPACT_ATOMS: atom_id res chain seq x y z
N MET A 1 -10.43 -22.14 -0.07
CA MET A 1 -9.69 -23.18 -0.85
C MET A 1 -9.83 -24.57 -0.23
N ASP A 2 -9.42 -25.64 -0.93
CA ASP A 2 -9.34 -26.99 -0.36
C ASP A 2 -8.06 -27.15 0.48
N THR A 3 -8.20 -27.23 1.81
CA THR A 3 -7.08 -27.33 2.77
C THR A 3 -6.18 -28.55 2.54
N ARG A 4 -6.67 -29.59 1.85
CA ARG A 4 -5.87 -30.79 1.51
C ARG A 4 -4.75 -30.51 0.49
N GLN A 5 -4.80 -29.36 -0.19
CA GLN A 5 -3.75 -28.91 -1.10
C GLN A 5 -2.51 -28.37 -0.36
N PHE A 6 -2.61 -28.18 0.96
CA PHE A 6 -1.61 -27.50 1.77
C PHE A 6 -0.99 -28.43 2.80
N ILE A 7 0.24 -28.10 3.19
CA ILE A 7 0.89 -28.63 4.37
C ILE A 7 0.71 -27.61 5.48
N GLN A 8 -0.07 -27.96 6.49
CA GLN A 8 -0.19 -27.13 7.68
C GLN A 8 1.13 -27.12 8.44
N ARG A 9 1.72 -25.93 8.63
CA ARG A 9 2.95 -25.71 9.40
C ARG A 9 2.66 -25.37 10.85
N ASP A 10 1.64 -24.55 11.08
CA ASP A 10 1.07 -24.23 12.40
C ASP A 10 -0.43 -23.83 12.27
N GLU A 11 -1.03 -23.31 13.33
CA GLU A 11 -2.44 -22.91 13.38
C GLU A 11 -2.82 -21.84 12.34
N THR A 12 -1.84 -21.04 11.91
CA THR A 12 -2.03 -19.88 11.04
C THR A 12 -1.12 -19.89 9.81
N CYS A 13 -0.38 -20.97 9.56
CA CYS A 13 0.63 -21.03 8.50
C CYS A 13 0.50 -22.30 7.67
N TRP A 14 0.37 -22.11 6.36
CA TRP A 14 0.11 -23.17 5.39
C TRP A 14 1.11 -23.08 4.24
N GLU A 15 1.69 -24.21 3.86
CA GLU A 15 2.68 -24.29 2.79
C GLU A 15 2.14 -25.05 1.58
N ILE A 16 2.44 -24.52 0.40
CA ILE A 16 2.35 -25.21 -0.88
C ILE A 16 3.77 -25.61 -1.27
N LYS A 17 4.03 -26.92 -1.36
CA LYS A 17 5.33 -27.43 -1.82
C LYS A 17 5.57 -27.01 -3.27
N PRO A 18 6.84 -26.75 -3.66
CA PRO A 18 7.16 -26.48 -5.06
C PRO A 18 6.71 -27.63 -5.96
N TYR A 19 6.05 -27.28 -7.05
CA TYR A 19 5.73 -28.19 -8.14
C TYR A 19 5.84 -27.46 -9.48
N GLY A 20 5.95 -28.23 -10.58
CA GLY A 20 6.09 -27.65 -11.91
C GLY A 20 7.31 -26.74 -12.01
N ASN A 21 7.09 -25.46 -12.35
CA ASN A 21 8.15 -24.47 -12.56
C ASN A 21 8.42 -23.59 -11.33
N MET A 22 7.84 -23.90 -10.16
CA MET A 22 8.11 -23.14 -8.95
C MET A 22 9.59 -23.30 -8.55
N HIS A 23 10.27 -22.16 -8.33
CA HIS A 23 11.64 -22.12 -7.82
C HIS A 23 11.69 -22.25 -6.30
N VAL A 24 10.65 -21.81 -5.61
CA VAL A 24 10.52 -21.77 -4.14
C VAL A 24 9.12 -22.23 -3.71
N PRO A 25 8.90 -22.61 -2.44
CA PRO A 25 7.56 -22.87 -1.92
C PRO A 25 6.69 -21.61 -1.93
N ALA A 26 5.40 -21.79 -1.71
CA ALA A 26 4.49 -20.69 -1.39
C ALA A 26 3.92 -20.87 0.01
N ILE A 27 3.80 -19.77 0.77
CA ILE A 27 3.36 -19.74 2.17
C ILE A 27 2.14 -18.83 2.27
N ILE A 28 1.08 -19.32 2.90
CA ILE A 28 -0.13 -18.53 3.20
C ILE A 28 -0.28 -18.45 4.70
N TYR A 29 -0.39 -17.22 5.21
CA TYR A 29 -0.77 -16.95 6.59
C TYR A 29 -2.27 -16.78 6.68
N ALA A 30 -2.97 -17.69 7.35
CA ALA A 30 -4.40 -17.67 7.58
C ALA A 30 -4.75 -18.76 8.60
N ASP A 31 -5.78 -18.55 9.42
CA ASP A 31 -6.40 -19.68 10.12
C ASP A 31 -7.12 -20.61 9.11
N ALA A 32 -7.56 -21.78 9.58
CA ALA A 32 -8.20 -22.77 8.71
C ALA A 32 -9.47 -22.23 8.01
N GLN A 33 -10.29 -21.46 8.74
CA GLN A 33 -11.54 -20.93 8.21
C GLN A 33 -11.26 -19.90 7.12
N LEU A 34 -10.33 -18.98 7.38
CA LEU A 34 -9.93 -17.95 6.43
C LEU A 34 -9.29 -18.56 5.18
N LEU A 35 -8.48 -19.60 5.30
CA LEU A 35 -7.92 -20.31 4.14
C LEU A 35 -9.02 -20.99 3.31
N GLU A 36 -10.04 -21.57 3.96
CA GLU A 36 -11.19 -22.17 3.29
C GLU A 36 -12.05 -21.12 2.56
N ASP A 37 -12.18 -19.93 3.12
CA ASP A 37 -12.94 -18.82 2.54
C ASP A 37 -12.15 -18.04 1.47
N MET A 38 -10.82 -18.14 1.46
CA MET A 38 -9.96 -17.46 0.49
C MET A 38 -10.20 -17.98 -0.94
N ASP A 39 -10.21 -17.06 -1.91
CA ASP A 39 -10.42 -17.36 -3.32
C ASP A 39 -9.28 -18.22 -3.88
N GLN A 40 -9.61 -19.31 -4.59
CA GLN A 40 -8.66 -20.18 -5.29
C GLN A 40 -7.69 -19.40 -6.21
N LYS A 41 -8.08 -18.22 -6.70
CA LYS A 41 -7.20 -17.33 -7.46
C LYS A 41 -5.95 -16.90 -6.70
N VAL A 42 -6.01 -16.77 -5.38
CA VAL A 42 -4.81 -16.46 -4.57
C VAL A 42 -3.79 -17.58 -4.67
N TYR A 43 -4.23 -18.85 -4.58
CA TYR A 43 -3.36 -20.00 -4.77
C TYR A 43 -2.71 -19.99 -6.15
N GLU A 44 -3.49 -19.76 -7.21
CA GLU A 44 -2.97 -19.71 -8.58
C GLU A 44 -1.94 -18.59 -8.76
N GLN A 45 -2.24 -17.39 -8.26
CA GLN A 45 -1.34 -16.25 -8.39
C GLN A 45 -0.07 -16.44 -7.57
N LEU A 46 -0.18 -16.89 -6.32
CA LEU A 46 0.97 -17.10 -5.46
C LEU A 46 1.90 -18.19 -6.00
N THR A 47 1.36 -19.29 -6.53
CA THR A 47 2.16 -20.34 -7.17
C THR A 47 2.79 -19.87 -8.48
N ASN A 48 2.13 -18.98 -9.25
CA ASN A 48 2.76 -18.32 -10.39
C ASN A 48 3.91 -17.39 -9.97
N VAL A 49 3.74 -16.61 -8.90
CA VAL A 49 4.80 -15.73 -8.36
C VAL A 49 6.02 -16.56 -7.96
N ALA A 50 5.83 -17.73 -7.37
CA ALA A 50 6.90 -18.65 -7.02
C ALA A 50 7.70 -19.21 -8.22
N THR A 51 7.25 -18.97 -9.46
CA THR A 51 7.99 -19.34 -10.69
C THR A 51 8.90 -18.22 -11.22
N LEU A 52 8.89 -17.04 -10.60
CA LEU A 52 9.62 -15.89 -11.13
C LEU A 52 11.13 -15.97 -10.84
N PRO A 53 11.99 -15.61 -11.81
CA PRO A 53 13.45 -15.70 -11.65
C PRO A 53 13.97 -14.88 -10.46
N GLY A 54 14.95 -15.45 -9.75
CA GLY A 54 15.60 -14.80 -8.62
C GLY A 54 14.73 -14.64 -7.37
N ILE A 55 13.53 -15.24 -7.32
CA ILE A 55 12.71 -15.22 -6.09
C ILE A 55 13.44 -15.91 -4.94
N VAL A 56 13.35 -15.32 -3.75
CA VAL A 56 14.07 -15.75 -2.54
C VAL A 56 13.12 -16.42 -1.57
N GLU A 57 13.56 -17.56 -1.01
CA GLU A 57 12.91 -18.32 0.08
C GLU A 57 11.50 -18.87 -0.19
N ALA A 58 10.51 -18.00 -0.41
CA ALA A 58 9.14 -18.35 -0.72
C ALA A 58 8.37 -17.18 -1.33
N ALA A 59 7.24 -17.47 -1.98
CA ALA A 59 6.20 -16.48 -2.22
C ALA A 59 5.22 -16.48 -1.04
N TYR A 60 4.90 -15.32 -0.46
CA TYR A 60 4.03 -15.21 0.71
C TYR A 60 2.70 -14.56 0.37
N ALA A 61 1.62 -15.00 1.02
CA ALA A 61 0.33 -14.33 1.04
C ALA A 61 -0.11 -14.07 2.49
N MET A 62 -0.55 -12.85 2.74
CA MET A 62 -1.07 -12.39 4.03
C MET A 62 -2.53 -12.86 4.25
N PRO A 63 -3.06 -12.78 5.48
CA PRO A 63 -4.42 -13.23 5.80
C PRO A 63 -5.53 -12.55 5.00
N ASP A 64 -5.32 -11.30 4.60
CA ASP A 64 -6.25 -10.51 3.79
C ASP A 64 -6.09 -10.72 2.28
N ALA A 65 -5.31 -11.74 1.87
CA ALA A 65 -4.99 -11.94 0.47
C ALA A 65 -6.23 -12.28 -0.38
N HIS A 66 -6.30 -11.66 -1.54
CA HIS A 66 -7.37 -11.84 -2.50
C HIS A 66 -6.89 -11.59 -3.93
N TRP A 67 -7.75 -11.86 -4.90
CA TRP A 67 -7.43 -11.79 -6.32
C TRP A 67 -6.90 -10.40 -6.72
N GLY A 68 -5.68 -10.37 -7.25
CA GLY A 68 -5.00 -9.16 -7.74
C GLY A 68 -4.64 -9.21 -9.23
N TYR A 69 -3.72 -8.35 -9.66
CA TYR A 69 -3.25 -8.29 -11.05
C TYR A 69 -1.87 -8.94 -11.19
N GLY A 70 -1.85 -10.23 -11.54
CA GLY A 70 -0.63 -11.05 -11.63
C GLY A 70 -0.22 -11.61 -10.26
N PHE A 71 0.05 -10.73 -9.30
CA PHE A 71 0.25 -11.08 -7.89
C PHE A 71 -1.09 -10.99 -7.14
N PRO A 72 -1.31 -11.78 -6.07
CA PRO A 72 -2.44 -11.54 -5.18
C PRO A 72 -2.23 -10.21 -4.43
N ILE A 73 -3.32 -9.49 -4.14
CA ILE A 73 -3.27 -8.43 -3.12
C ILE A 73 -2.96 -9.11 -1.79
N GLY A 74 -2.17 -8.47 -0.92
CA GLY A 74 -1.61 -9.11 0.28
C GLY A 74 -0.46 -10.07 -0.02
N GLY A 75 0.06 -10.10 -1.25
CA GLY A 75 1.24 -10.89 -1.62
C GLY A 75 2.56 -10.20 -1.27
N VAL A 76 3.56 -10.98 -0.86
CA VAL A 76 4.94 -10.52 -0.64
C VAL A 76 5.91 -11.49 -1.33
N ALA A 77 6.87 -10.94 -2.10
CA ALA A 77 7.94 -11.71 -2.71
C ALA A 77 9.21 -10.87 -2.79
N ALA A 78 10.34 -11.45 -2.36
CA ALA A 78 11.65 -10.84 -2.49
C ALA A 78 12.39 -11.44 -3.68
N PHE A 79 13.14 -10.62 -4.41
CA PHE A 79 13.89 -11.01 -5.60
C PHE A 79 15.34 -10.55 -5.48
N ASP A 80 16.29 -11.47 -5.67
CA ASP A 80 17.72 -11.19 -5.62
C ASP A 80 18.21 -10.68 -6.99
N PRO A 81 18.65 -9.41 -7.11
CA PRO A 81 19.12 -8.85 -8.37
C PRO A 81 20.34 -9.60 -8.94
N GLU A 82 21.20 -10.17 -8.09
CA GLU A 82 22.40 -10.90 -8.53
C GLU A 82 22.06 -12.30 -9.08
N GLN A 83 20.86 -12.80 -8.80
CA GLN A 83 20.34 -14.09 -9.30
C GLN A 83 19.32 -13.91 -10.43
N GLY A 84 19.37 -12.77 -11.13
CA GLY A 84 18.42 -12.46 -12.21
C GLY A 84 17.03 -12.09 -11.71
N GLY A 85 16.94 -11.59 -10.47
CA GLY A 85 15.71 -11.09 -9.86
C GLY A 85 14.99 -10.06 -10.72
N VAL A 86 13.67 -10.13 -10.69
CA VAL A 86 12.80 -9.29 -11.51
C VAL A 86 12.09 -8.23 -10.67
N VAL A 87 11.72 -7.12 -11.32
CA VAL A 87 10.75 -6.15 -10.77
C VAL A 87 9.48 -6.24 -11.60
N SER A 88 8.35 -6.51 -10.94
CA SER A 88 7.04 -6.60 -11.59
C SER A 88 6.13 -5.48 -11.10
N ALA A 89 5.63 -4.64 -12.01
CA ALA A 89 4.64 -3.61 -11.68
C ALA A 89 3.36 -4.22 -11.07
N GLY A 90 2.97 -5.44 -11.49
CA GLY A 90 1.83 -6.15 -10.91
C GLY A 90 2.05 -6.62 -9.47
N GLY A 91 3.32 -6.79 -9.05
CA GLY A 91 3.68 -7.10 -7.66
C GLY A 91 3.72 -5.89 -6.73
N VAL A 92 3.77 -4.67 -7.28
CA VAL A 92 3.65 -3.41 -6.52
C VAL A 92 2.20 -2.93 -6.48
N GLY A 93 1.49 -3.03 -7.60
CA GLY A 93 0.12 -2.54 -7.76
C GLY A 93 0.04 -1.24 -8.56
N PHE A 94 -1.18 -0.89 -8.97
CA PHE A 94 -1.43 0.29 -9.80
C PHE A 94 -1.36 1.60 -9.01
N ASP A 95 -1.80 1.58 -7.75
CA ASP A 95 -1.77 2.72 -6.84
C ASP A 95 -0.47 2.68 -6.02
N ILE A 96 0.62 3.08 -6.68
CA ILE A 96 1.97 3.01 -6.12
C ILE A 96 2.05 3.89 -4.87
N SER A 97 2.53 3.32 -3.77
CA SER A 97 2.62 3.98 -2.46
C SER A 97 1.25 4.33 -1.85
N CYS A 98 0.16 3.64 -2.24
CA CYS A 98 -1.05 3.62 -1.42
C CYS A 98 -0.67 3.22 0.00
N GLY A 99 -1.13 3.98 0.98
CA GLY A 99 -0.64 3.83 2.35
C GLY A 99 -1.51 4.56 3.35
N VAL A 100 -1.13 4.42 4.61
CA VAL A 100 -1.85 4.96 5.75
C VAL A 100 -0.96 5.94 6.50
N ARG A 101 -1.53 7.07 6.91
CA ARG A 101 -0.92 7.97 7.88
C ARG A 101 -1.85 8.16 9.07
N THR A 102 -1.30 8.00 10.26
CA THR A 102 -2.02 8.23 11.52
C THR A 102 -1.44 9.43 12.23
N LEU A 103 -2.30 10.32 12.71
CA LEU A 103 -1.93 11.49 13.52
C LEU A 103 -2.52 11.32 14.91
N HIS A 104 -1.69 11.52 15.94
CA HIS A 104 -2.13 11.47 17.32
C HIS A 104 -2.34 12.89 17.87
N THR A 105 -3.54 13.19 18.35
CA THR A 105 -3.90 14.53 18.84
C THR A 105 -3.66 14.72 20.34
N GLY A 106 -3.52 13.64 21.11
CA GLY A 106 -3.50 13.67 22.57
C GLY A 106 -4.88 13.86 23.23
N LEU A 107 -5.94 14.03 22.44
CA LEU A 107 -7.31 14.15 22.95
C LEU A 107 -7.87 12.77 23.29
N ASN A 108 -8.62 12.69 24.38
CA ASN A 108 -9.39 11.50 24.71
C ASN A 108 -10.82 11.55 24.11
N ILE A 109 -11.53 10.42 24.21
CA ILE A 109 -12.87 10.27 23.66
C ILE A 109 -13.84 11.30 24.25
N ALA A 110 -13.81 11.54 25.55
CA ALA A 110 -14.76 12.46 26.20
C ALA A 110 -14.58 13.90 25.71
N GLU A 111 -13.36 14.30 25.36
CA GLU A 111 -13.05 15.62 24.78
C GLU A 111 -13.50 15.70 23.31
N LEU A 112 -13.37 14.61 22.56
CA LEU A 112 -13.72 14.56 21.13
C LEU A 112 -15.23 14.46 20.87
N GLN A 113 -15.95 13.67 21.69
CA GLN A 113 -17.36 13.31 21.43
C GLN A 113 -18.28 14.52 21.20
N PRO A 114 -18.22 15.60 22.01
CA PRO A 114 -19.06 16.78 21.79
C PRO A 114 -18.82 17.47 20.44
N HIS A 115 -17.63 17.29 19.85
CA HIS A 115 -17.19 17.97 18.63
C HIS A 115 -17.14 17.05 17.40
N LYS A 116 -17.48 15.76 17.54
CA LYS A 116 -17.32 14.75 16.49
C LYS A 116 -17.93 15.18 15.15
N GLN A 117 -19.19 15.63 15.15
CA GLN A 117 -19.86 16.03 13.92
C GLN A 117 -19.22 17.28 13.30
N ALA A 118 -18.98 18.31 14.10
CA ALA A 118 -18.38 19.55 13.64
C ALA A 118 -16.98 19.33 13.04
N LEU A 119 -16.18 18.45 13.66
CA LEU A 119 -14.86 18.06 13.16
C LEU A 119 -14.97 17.26 11.86
N ALA A 120 -15.85 16.27 11.78
CA ALA A 120 -16.08 15.49 10.57
C ALA A 120 -16.50 16.41 9.40
N ASP A 121 -17.43 17.33 9.64
CA ASP A 121 -17.88 18.30 8.64
C ASP A 121 -16.75 19.25 8.21
N ALA A 122 -15.92 19.70 9.15
CA ALA A 122 -14.77 20.55 8.86
C ALA A 122 -13.72 19.81 8.01
N LEU A 123 -13.43 18.55 8.34
CA LEU A 123 -12.51 17.71 7.57
C LEU A 123 -13.02 17.44 6.17
N TYR A 124 -14.31 17.14 6.02
CA TYR A 124 -14.96 16.91 4.73
C TYR A 124 -14.91 18.15 3.82
N ARG A 125 -15.17 19.34 4.39
CA ARG A 125 -15.06 20.60 3.64
C ARG A 125 -13.63 20.96 3.27
N THR A 126 -12.67 20.61 4.12
CA THR A 126 -11.28 21.10 3.99
C THR A 126 -10.44 20.24 3.06
N VAL A 127 -10.69 18.93 3.01
CA VAL A 127 -9.88 18.02 2.19
C VAL A 127 -10.74 17.36 1.12
N PRO A 128 -10.48 17.69 -0.15
CA PRO A 128 -11.27 17.16 -1.25
C PRO A 128 -11.16 15.64 -1.36
N ALA A 129 -12.29 15.00 -1.65
CA ALA A 129 -12.41 13.58 -1.90
C ALA A 129 -13.34 13.33 -3.10
N GLY A 130 -13.31 12.13 -3.66
CA GLY A 130 -14.13 11.72 -4.79
C GLY A 130 -13.39 11.69 -6.14
N LEU A 131 -13.99 10.97 -7.11
CA LEU A 131 -13.36 10.71 -8.40
C LEU A 131 -13.31 12.01 -9.22
N GLY A 132 -12.12 12.38 -9.69
CA GLY A 132 -11.90 13.64 -10.41
C GLY A 132 -11.96 14.90 -9.53
N SER A 133 -11.99 14.73 -8.20
CA SER A 133 -11.85 15.83 -7.25
C SER A 133 -10.47 16.47 -7.38
N ARG A 134 -10.41 17.81 -7.31
CA ARG A 134 -9.17 18.56 -7.46
C ARG A 134 -8.77 19.23 -6.16
N GLY A 135 -7.46 19.24 -5.91
CA GLY A 135 -6.86 19.91 -4.76
C GLY A 135 -6.66 21.40 -5.00
N LYS A 136 -6.27 22.12 -3.95
CA LYS A 136 -5.81 23.51 -4.06
C LYS A 136 -4.36 23.60 -4.58
N ILE A 137 -3.63 22.47 -4.58
CA ILE A 137 -2.23 22.40 -4.96
C ILE A 137 -2.17 22.12 -6.47
N HIS A 138 -1.78 23.14 -7.23
CA HIS A 138 -1.52 22.99 -8.66
C HIS A 138 -0.03 22.74 -8.92
N LEU A 139 0.30 21.64 -9.58
CA LEU A 139 1.67 21.26 -9.90
C LEU A 139 2.01 21.62 -11.35
N ASN A 140 2.64 22.79 -11.54
CA ASN A 140 3.30 23.10 -12.81
C ASN A 140 4.53 22.19 -13.02
N HIS A 141 5.24 22.35 -14.13
CA HIS A 141 6.40 21.50 -14.48
C HIS A 141 7.44 21.41 -13.35
N ASP A 142 7.85 22.56 -12.80
CA ASP A 142 8.93 22.61 -11.81
C ASP A 142 8.48 22.09 -10.45
N ARG A 143 7.24 22.40 -10.05
CA ARG A 143 6.64 21.86 -8.81
C ARG A 143 6.42 20.36 -8.91
N MET A 144 5.99 19.85 -10.07
CA MET A 144 5.87 18.41 -10.32
C MET A 144 7.23 17.71 -10.19
N HIS A 145 8.28 18.29 -10.78
CA HIS A 145 9.64 17.76 -10.66
C HIS A 145 10.11 17.75 -9.19
N GLY A 146 9.94 18.86 -8.47
CA GLY A 146 10.29 18.95 -7.06
C GLY A 146 9.51 17.98 -6.17
N MET A 147 8.20 17.81 -6.43
CA MET A 147 7.36 16.85 -5.72
C MET A 147 7.80 15.40 -5.96
N LEU A 148 8.03 15.01 -7.22
CA LEU A 148 8.44 13.64 -7.58
C LEU A 148 9.83 13.27 -7.05
N THR A 149 10.74 14.23 -6.93
CA THR A 149 12.12 13.99 -6.49
C THR A 149 12.35 14.25 -5.00
N GLY A 150 11.49 15.06 -4.37
CA GLY A 150 11.64 15.48 -2.97
C GLY A 150 10.55 14.96 -2.01
N GLY A 151 9.50 14.31 -2.52
CA GLY A 151 8.47 13.67 -1.70
C GLY A 151 7.89 14.57 -0.60
N ALA A 152 7.81 14.04 0.63
CA ALA A 152 7.31 14.78 1.80
C ALA A 152 8.22 15.96 2.20
N LYS A 153 9.53 15.89 1.91
CA LYS A 153 10.45 17.01 2.15
C LYS A 153 10.09 18.22 1.29
N TRP A 154 9.72 17.99 0.01
CA TRP A 154 9.18 19.05 -0.84
C TRP A 154 7.92 19.67 -0.22
N ALA A 155 7.01 18.84 0.31
CA ALA A 155 5.79 19.34 0.97
C ALA A 155 6.11 20.25 2.17
N LEU A 156 7.09 19.87 3.00
CA LEU A 156 7.58 20.68 4.11
C LEU A 156 8.14 22.03 3.64
N GLU A 157 8.96 22.03 2.58
CA GLU A 157 9.52 23.25 1.98
C GLU A 157 8.43 24.17 1.39
N GLN A 158 7.27 23.62 1.04
CA GLN A 158 6.08 24.39 0.63
C GLN A 158 5.21 24.86 1.82
N GLY A 159 5.61 24.55 3.06
CA GLY A 159 4.89 24.92 4.28
C GLY A 159 3.81 23.93 4.73
N TYR A 160 3.85 22.68 4.26
CA TYR A 160 2.93 21.63 4.68
C TYR A 160 3.60 20.70 5.70
N GLY A 161 3.19 20.83 6.97
CA GLY A 161 3.69 20.01 8.07
C GLY A 161 4.86 20.64 8.82
N GLU A 162 5.50 19.84 9.66
CA GLU A 162 6.61 20.22 10.53
C GLU A 162 7.84 19.34 10.27
N ALA A 163 9.04 19.81 10.60
CA ALA A 163 10.28 19.07 10.35
C ALA A 163 10.27 17.66 10.99
N GLN A 164 9.67 17.55 12.17
CA GLN A 164 9.53 16.30 12.92
C GLN A 164 8.60 15.26 12.26
N ASP A 165 7.81 15.67 11.26
CA ASP A 165 6.97 14.74 10.51
C ASP A 165 7.83 13.78 9.69
N LEU A 166 8.97 14.24 9.14
CA LEU A 166 9.87 13.41 8.32
C LEU A 166 10.49 12.26 9.12
N GLU A 167 10.59 12.36 10.44
CA GLU A 167 11.09 11.28 11.30
C GLU A 167 10.04 10.17 11.54
N ARG A 168 8.78 10.43 11.18
CA ARG A 168 7.63 9.55 11.43
C ARG A 168 6.99 9.03 10.14
N ILE A 169 7.71 9.12 9.03
CA ILE A 169 7.29 8.62 7.73
C ILE A 169 8.34 7.60 7.28
N GLU A 170 7.88 6.46 6.77
CA GLU A 170 8.75 5.49 6.11
C GLU A 170 9.61 6.17 5.03
N GLU A 171 10.88 5.76 4.92
CA GLU A 171 11.87 6.40 4.02
C GLU A 171 12.03 7.92 4.23
N HIS A 172 11.68 8.42 5.42
CA HIS A 172 11.59 9.85 5.70
C HIS A 172 10.71 10.62 4.69
N GLY A 173 9.76 9.92 4.07
CA GLY A 173 8.87 10.42 3.03
C GLY A 173 9.55 10.74 1.70
N CYS A 174 10.74 10.23 1.42
CA CYS A 174 11.43 10.43 0.15
C CYS A 174 12.31 9.22 -0.22
N MET A 175 11.85 8.42 -1.18
CA MET A 175 12.64 7.33 -1.74
C MET A 175 13.86 7.86 -2.50
N ALA A 176 15.04 7.29 -2.25
CA ALA A 176 16.26 7.66 -2.95
C ALA A 176 16.23 7.26 -4.43
N GLY A 177 16.90 8.04 -5.28
CA GLY A 177 17.04 7.70 -6.71
C GLY A 177 15.78 7.94 -7.56
N ALA A 178 14.77 8.63 -7.03
CA ALA A 178 13.59 8.99 -7.82
C ALA A 178 13.95 9.94 -8.96
N GLU A 179 13.76 9.49 -10.20
CA GLU A 179 14.06 10.28 -11.40
C GLU A 179 12.77 10.62 -12.15
N ALA A 180 12.32 11.88 -12.01
CA ALA A 180 11.04 12.32 -12.55
C ALA A 180 10.88 12.05 -14.05
N HIS A 181 11.96 12.05 -14.84
CA HIS A 181 11.91 11.88 -16.29
C HIS A 181 11.39 10.50 -16.76
N TYR A 182 11.41 9.48 -15.90
CA TYR A 182 10.74 8.20 -16.17
C TYR A 182 9.21 8.25 -16.02
N VAL A 183 8.67 9.29 -15.36
CA VAL A 183 7.22 9.49 -15.24
C VAL A 183 6.67 10.12 -16.51
N SER A 184 5.82 9.37 -17.22
CA SER A 184 5.26 9.79 -18.51
C SER A 184 4.49 11.12 -18.44
N PRO A 185 4.44 11.90 -19.55
CA PRO A 185 3.65 13.13 -19.60
C PRO A 185 2.17 12.93 -19.23
N ARG A 186 1.59 11.80 -19.62
CA ARG A 186 0.19 11.46 -19.30
C ARG A 186 -0.03 11.27 -17.80
N ALA A 187 0.90 10.61 -17.10
CA ALA A 187 0.80 10.43 -15.65
C ALA A 187 0.94 11.77 -14.91
N ARG A 188 1.87 12.63 -15.35
CA ARG A 188 2.02 13.97 -14.78
C ARG A 188 0.79 14.84 -15.00
N GLU A 189 0.19 14.82 -16.20
CA GLU A 189 -1.02 15.61 -16.48
C GLU A 189 -2.21 15.13 -15.62
N ARG A 190 -2.32 13.84 -15.32
CA ARG A 190 -3.33 13.33 -14.38
C ARG A 190 -3.11 13.86 -12.96
N GLN A 191 -1.89 13.79 -12.45
CA GLN A 191 -1.57 14.19 -11.07
C GLN A 191 -1.65 15.70 -10.82
N LYS A 192 -1.49 16.51 -11.87
CA LYS A 192 -1.34 17.97 -11.86
C LYS A 192 -2.29 18.74 -10.93
N ASP A 193 -3.55 18.31 -10.89
CA ASP A 193 -4.62 18.93 -10.07
C ASP A 193 -5.17 17.99 -8.98
N GLU A 194 -4.62 16.78 -8.81
CA GLU A 194 -5.11 15.78 -7.85
C GLU A 194 -4.33 15.80 -6.52
N MET A 195 -3.25 16.58 -6.43
CA MET A 195 -2.41 16.68 -5.23
C MET A 195 -3.17 17.31 -4.04
N GLY A 196 -3.09 16.65 -2.88
CA GLY A 196 -3.80 17.08 -1.67
C GLY A 196 -5.29 16.70 -1.64
N THR A 197 -5.65 15.63 -2.36
CA THR A 197 -6.99 15.02 -2.34
C THR A 197 -6.92 13.57 -1.83
N LEU A 198 -8.05 12.99 -1.43
CA LEU A 198 -8.11 11.59 -0.98
C LEU A 198 -8.37 10.58 -2.09
N GLY A 199 -8.74 11.03 -3.30
CA GLY A 199 -9.30 10.13 -4.32
C GLY A 199 -10.64 9.51 -3.91
N SER A 200 -10.97 8.33 -4.46
CA SER A 200 -12.35 7.81 -4.44
C SER A 200 -12.57 6.37 -3.99
N VAL A 201 -11.59 5.47 -4.01
CA VAL A 201 -11.91 4.02 -4.11
C VAL A 201 -11.66 3.18 -2.85
N SER A 202 -10.85 3.59 -1.87
CA SER A 202 -10.79 2.92 -0.54
C SER A 202 -10.18 3.81 0.55
N LEU A 203 -10.09 5.12 0.33
CA LEU A 203 -9.49 6.03 1.31
C LEU A 203 -10.54 6.45 2.35
N ILE A 204 -10.53 5.75 3.48
CA ILE A 204 -11.40 6.06 4.61
C ILE A 204 -10.70 7.08 5.52
N ARG A 205 -11.46 8.08 5.96
CA ARG A 205 -11.07 8.95 7.06
C ARG A 205 -11.77 8.51 8.32
N ASP A 206 -11.07 7.72 9.12
CA ASP A 206 -11.57 7.32 10.41
C ASP A 206 -10.91 8.13 11.52
N ILE A 207 -11.75 8.64 12.42
CA ILE A 207 -11.29 9.15 13.70
C ILE A 207 -11.37 7.97 14.67
N CYS A 208 -10.25 7.26 14.83
CA CYS A 208 -10.17 6.11 15.70
C CYS A 208 -9.95 6.53 17.16
N PRO A 209 -10.81 6.12 18.11
CA PRO A 209 -10.76 6.58 19.49
C PRO A 209 -9.70 5.90 20.37
N ASN A 210 -8.95 4.90 19.87
CA ASN A 210 -7.83 4.24 20.57
C ASN A 210 -6.84 3.65 19.56
N SER A 211 -5.59 3.44 20.00
CA SER A 211 -4.50 2.75 19.29
C SER A 211 -5.05 1.65 18.37
N CYS A 212 -4.83 1.79 17.07
CA CYS A 212 -5.07 0.73 16.10
C CYS A 212 -4.23 -0.48 16.49
N GLN A 213 -4.80 -1.38 17.30
CA GLN A 213 -4.43 -2.78 17.25
C GLN A 213 -5.11 -3.29 15.98
N PHE A 214 -4.36 -3.25 14.88
CA PHE A 214 -4.61 -4.16 13.78
C PHE A 214 -4.46 -5.57 14.37
N TYR A 215 -5.58 -6.27 14.55
CA TYR A 215 -5.59 -7.72 14.77
C TYR A 215 -5.60 -8.39 13.40
#